data_AF-A0A966USN2-F1
#
_entry.id   AF-A0A966USN2-F1
#
_cell.length_a   1.000
_cell.length_b   1.000
_cell.length_c   1.000
_cell.angle_alpha   90.00
_cell.angle_beta   90.00
_cell.angle_gamma   90.00
#
_symmetry.space_group_name_H-M   'P 1'
#
loop_
_entity.id
_entity.type
_entity.pdbx_description
1 polymer ?
#
loop_
_entity_poly.entity_id
_entity_poly.type
_entity_poly.pdbx_seq_one_letter_code
_entity_poly.pdbx_strand_id
1 'polypeptide(L)' 'MTSPVAWLIEEYDSKGQLISSTLSRFEPLELTWFNDLKSKMHNVTVTPLIADTKNAIKVTNTKKYDSKRLTEANGGL' A
#
# COMPACT_ATOMS: atom_id res chain seq x y z
N MET A 1 15.98 14.54 9.94
CA MET A 1 15.72 13.54 8.88
C MET A 1 14.22 13.47 8.68
N THR A 2 13.74 13.31 7.45
CA THR A 2 12.31 13.17 7.15
C THR A 2 11.88 11.74 7.49
N SER A 3 10.83 11.59 8.30
CA SER A 3 10.31 10.27 8.64
C SER A 3 9.69 9.59 7.41
N PRO A 4 9.85 8.26 7.25
CA PRO A 4 9.17 7.52 6.19
C PRO A 4 7.65 7.64 6.33
N VAL A 5 6.95 7.75 5.20
CA VAL A 5 5.48 7.76 5.15
C VAL A 5 4.91 6.35 4.90
N ALA A 6 5.76 5.45 4.42
CA ALA A 6 5.47 4.06 4.13
C ALA A 6 6.78 3.26 4.04
N TRP A 7 6.66 1.95 3.91
CA TRP A 7 7.74 1.00 3.70
C TRP A 7 7.39 0.11 2.53
N LEU A 8 8.32 -0.02 1.59
CA LEU A 8 8.25 -1.00 0.51
C LEU A 8 8.93 -2.29 1.00
N ILE A 9 8.19 -3.39 0.98
CA ILE A 9 8.63 -4.70 1.44
C ILE A 9 8.65 -5.60 0.22
N GLU A 10 9.84 -6.06 -0.17
CA GLU A 10 10.04 -6.90 -1.34
C GLU A 10 10.66 -8.22 -0.94
N GLU A 11 10.07 -9.32 -1.41
CA GLU A 11 10.61 -10.67 -1.20
C GLU A 11 11.16 -11.20 -2.52
N TYR A 12 12.29 -11.89 -2.44
CA TYR A 12 13.03 -12.45 -3.56
C TYR A 12 13.21 -13.96 -3.40
N ASP A 13 13.21 -14.69 -4.52
CA ASP A 13 13.53 -16.12 -4.52
C ASP A 13 15.05 -16.38 -4.33
N SER A 14 15.44 -17.65 -4.34
CA SER A 14 16.85 -18.07 -4.23
C SER A 14 17.73 -17.66 -5.41
N LYS A 15 17.13 -17.22 -6.53
CA LYS A 15 17.81 -16.70 -7.72
C LYS A 15 17.84 -15.17 -7.75
N GLY A 16 17.29 -14.50 -6.74
CA GLY A 16 17.19 -13.04 -6.66
C GLY A 16 16.05 -12.45 -7.50
N GLN A 17 15.07 -13.25 -7.92
CA GLN A 17 13.90 -12.74 -8.63
C GLN A 17 12.83 -12.28 -7.64
N LEU A 18 12.22 -11.13 -7.91
CA LEU A 18 11.12 -10.58 -7.11
C LEU A 18 9.91 -11.52 -7.15
N ILE A 19 9.46 -11.97 -5.97
CA ILE A 19 8.27 -12.82 -5.82
C ILE A 19 7.10 -12.10 -5.17
N SER A 20 7.37 -11.08 -4.35
CA SER A 20 6.34 -10.28 -3.69
C SER A 20 6.81 -8.84 -3.50
N SER A 21 5.88 -7.89 -3.62
CA SER A 21 6.11 -6.47 -3.38
C SER A 21 4.89 -5.87 -2.70
N THR A 22 5.07 -5.35 -1.50
CA THR A 22 3.98 -4.84 -0.64
C THR A 22 4.33 -3.47 -0.08
N LEU A 23 3.34 -2.58 -0.06
CA LEU A 23 3.43 -1.28 0.61
C LEU A 23 2.79 -1.36 1.99
N SER A 24 3.56 -1.04 3.03
CA SER A 24 3.08 -0.92 4.41
C SER A 24 3.11 0.52 4.87
N ARG A 25 2.08 0.95 5.63
CA ARG A 25 2.08 2.23 6.35
C ARG A 25 2.66 2.13 7.76
N PHE A 26 3.07 0.95 8.16
CA PHE A 26 3.70 0.70 9.46
C PHE A 26 5.07 0.09 9.21
N GLU A 27 6.03 0.50 10.03
CA GLU A 27 7.34 -0.13 10.02
C GLU A 27 7.16 -1.61 10.33
N PRO A 28 7.68 -2.51 9.49
CA PRO A 28 7.66 -3.93 9.79
C PRO A 28 8.68 -4.20 10.90
N LEU A 29 8.30 -3.91 12.15
CA LEU A 29 9.14 -4.05 13.34
C LEU A 29 9.55 -5.52 13.56
N GLU A 30 8.63 -6.44 13.29
CA GLU A 30 8.90 -7.87 13.19
C GLU A 30 8.05 -8.48 12.08
N LEU A 31 8.68 -9.14 11.12
CA LEU A 31 8.02 -9.87 10.06
C LEU A 31 7.55 -11.22 10.63
N THR A 32 6.59 -11.20 11.54
CA THR A 32 6.11 -12.39 12.27
C THR A 32 5.65 -13.53 11.36
N TRP A 33 5.29 -13.24 10.11
CA TRP A 33 4.98 -14.20 9.05
C TRP A 33 6.18 -15.01 8.52
N PHE A 34 7.42 -14.60 8.80
CA PHE A 34 8.62 -15.41 8.50
C PHE A 34 8.71 -16.66 9.36
N ASN A 35 8.14 -16.62 10.57
CA ASN A 35 8.22 -17.73 11.51
C ASN A 35 7.36 -18.92 11.07
N ASP A 36 6.41 -18.72 10.16
CA ASP A 36 5.49 -19.77 9.68
C ASP A 36 6.12 -20.74 8.67
N LEU A 37 7.27 -20.41 8.07
CA LEU A 37 7.87 -21.22 7.00
C LEU A 37 9.33 -21.58 7.31
N LYS A 38 9.52 -22.47 8.30
CA LYS A 38 10.81 -23.01 8.78
C LYS A 38 11.79 -23.56 7.72
N SER A 39 11.40 -23.68 6.45
CA SER A 39 12.15 -24.39 5.41
C SER A 39 12.47 -23.57 4.15
N LYS A 40 12.08 -22.29 4.06
CA LYS A 40 12.40 -21.42 2.91
C LYS A 40 13.23 -20.22 3.35
N MET A 41 14.32 -19.96 2.63
CA MET A 41 15.09 -18.73 2.80
C MET A 41 14.23 -17.55 2.33
N HIS A 42 13.91 -16.64 3.25
CA HIS A 42 13.17 -15.42 2.95
C HIS A 42 14.16 -14.29 2.70
N ASN A 43 14.39 -13.96 1.43
CA ASN A 43 15.21 -12.82 1.05
C ASN A 43 14.32 -11.58 0.96
N VAL A 44 14.24 -10.80 2.02
CA VAL A 44 13.39 -9.59 2.04
C VAL A 44 14.21 -8.33 2.15
N THR A 45 13.84 -7.35 1.34
CA THR A 45 14.34 -5.98 1.41
C THR A 45 13.22 -5.07 1.91
N VAL A 46 13.51 -4.27 2.93
CA VAL A 46 12.60 -3.25 3.46
C VAL A 46 13.19 -1.88 3.14
N THR A 47 12.50 -1.14 2.26
CA THR A 47 12.93 0.19 1.82
C THR A 47 12.01 1.26 2.41
N PRO A 48 12.53 2.21 3.21
CA PRO A 48 11.73 3.34 3.69
C PRO A 48 11.35 4.25 2.52
N LEU A 49 10.06 4.60 2.43
CA LEU A 49 9.56 5.50 1.40
C LEU A 49 9.36 6.91 1.97
N ILE A 50 10.05 7.87 1.38
CA ILE A 50 9.94 9.29 1.71
C ILE A 50 9.13 9.96 0.60
N ALA A 51 8.12 10.73 0.98
CA ALA A 51 7.28 11.43 0.02
C ALA A 51 8.10 12.47 -0.75
N ASP A 52 8.07 12.39 -2.07
CA ASP A 52 8.58 13.46 -2.94
C ASP A 52 7.56 14.59 -3.01
N THR A 53 7.67 15.52 -2.06
CA THR A 53 6.80 16.71 -2.00
C THR A 53 7.09 17.71 -3.10
N LYS A 54 8.26 17.65 -3.75
CA LYS A 54 8.66 18.59 -4.81
C LYS A 54 7.96 18.26 -6.13
N ASN A 55 7.78 16.98 -6.43
CA ASN A 55 7.15 16.50 -7.67
C ASN A 55 5.73 15.95 -7.45
N ALA A 56 5.08 16.28 -6.34
CA ALA A 56 3.75 15.80 -6.01
C ALA A 56 2.69 16.30 -7.01
N ILE A 57 1.97 15.38 -7.66
CA ILE A 57 0.87 15.70 -8.56
C ILE A 57 -0.43 15.78 -7.76
N LYS A 58 -1.03 16.98 -7.69
CA LYS A 58 -2.35 17.17 -7.08
C LYS A 58 -3.44 17.04 -8.13
N VAL A 59 -4.20 15.93 -8.08
CA VAL A 59 -5.38 15.74 -8.91
C VAL A 59 -6.61 16.18 -8.11
N THR A 60 -7.27 17.25 -8.54
CA THR A 60 -8.55 17.69 -7.98
C THR A 60 -9.66 17.23 -8.91
N ASN A 61 -10.58 16.40 -8.42
CA ASN A 61 -11.75 16.00 -9.17
C ASN A 61 -13.00 16.28 -8.35
N THR A 62 -14.02 16.86 -8.97
CA THR A 62 -15.33 17.05 -8.34
C THR A 62 -15.97 15.67 -8.26
N LYS A 63 -16.21 15.14 -7.05
CA LYS A 63 -17.01 13.92 -6.90
C LYS A 63 -18.37 14.17 -7.56
N LYS A 64 -18.63 13.56 -8.73
CA LYS A 64 -19.97 13.49 -9.30
C LYS A 64 -20.78 12.52 -8.46
N TYR A 65 -21.28 13.01 -7.33
CA TYR A 65 -22.37 12.33 -6.65
C TYR A 65 -23.63 12.66 -7.46
N ASP A 66 -24.02 11.76 -8.36
CA ASP A 66 -25.33 11.84 -9.02
C ASP A 66 -26.37 11.44 -7.97
N SER A 67 -26.73 12.38 -7.10
CA SER A 67 -27.89 12.23 -6.24
C SER A 67 -29.13 12.29 -7.14
N LYS A 68 -29.43 11.21 -7.88
CA LYS A 68 -30.83 10.88 -8.09
C LYS A 68 -31.44 10.84 -6.70
N ARG A 69 -32.28 11.83 -6.44
CA ARG A 69 -32.81 12.12 -5.11
C ARG A 69 -33.46 10.82 -4.62
N LEU A 70 -33.29 10.51 -3.33
CA LEU A 70 -33.87 9.33 -2.69
C LEU A 70 -35.39 9.18 -2.99
N THR A 71 -36.05 10.29 -3.33
CA THR A 71 -37.45 10.39 -3.80
C THR A 71 -37.75 9.73 -5.14
N GLU A 72 -36.78 9.57 -6.05
CA GLU A 72 -36.96 8.84 -7.31
C GLU A 72 -36.81 7.32 -7.13
N ALA A 73 -36.00 6.89 -6.15
CA ALA A 73 -35.71 5.47 -5.90
C ALA A 73 -36.80 4.74 -5.09
N ASN A 74 -37.66 5.48 -4.37
CA ASN A 74 -38.71 4.92 -3.52
C ASN A 74 -40.12 5.37 -3.92
N GLY A 75 -40.39 5.48 -5.23
CA GLY A 75 -41.74 5.64 -5.79
C GLY A 75 -42.53 6.80 -5.18
N GLY A 76 -42.20 8.03 -5.59
CA GLY A 76 -42.84 9.28 -5.14
C GLY A 76 -44.32 9.13 -4.81
N LEU A 77 -44.69 9.64 -3.64
CA LEU A 77 -46.04 9.69 -3.04
C LEU A 77 -47.16 9.84 -4.07
#